data_AF-A0A7Y4QXU0-F1
#
_entry.id   AF-A0A7Y4QXU0-F1
#
_cell.length_a   1.000
_cell.length_b   1.000
_cell.length_c   1.000
_cell.angle_alpha   90.00
_cell.angle_beta   90.00
_cell.angle_gamma   90.00
#
_symmetry.space_group_name_H-M   'P 1'
#
loop_
_entity.id
_entity.type
_entity.pdbx_description
1 polymer ?
#
loop_
_entity_poly.entity_id
_entity_poly.type
_entity_poly.pdbx_seq_one_letter_code
_entity_poly.pdbx_strand_id
1 'polypeptide(L)'
;MSNIKLFQSKEIRSVWDEESQQWYFVVTDVIQVLTDSLNPSDYLKKMRKRDEQLSQGWGQIVTPLLIDTKGGKQKLNCSNAKGLLRIIQSIPSPKAEPFKLWLAQVGADRLDEIENPELAAQRTRELYKLKGYSDDWIEKRMRSIAIREELTEEWKNRGIKEQKEYSILTAEISKATFGLTPSDYKKLKKLKRENLRDHMTDLELIFSMLGEASTTAIVKTRNPKGFVENQVVAIQGGKIAGDARKALELKTGEKVITSNNYLPESKTAKKIKGKS
;
A
#
# COMPACT_ATOMS: atom_id res chain seq x y z
N MET A 1 -7.64 18.70 -3.98
CA MET A 1 -6.82 17.97 -2.97
C MET A 1 -6.94 18.65 -1.61
N SER A 2 -8.13 18.58 -1.00
CA SER A 2 -8.45 19.38 0.20
C SER A 2 -9.19 18.59 1.28
N ASN A 3 -9.37 17.27 1.13
CA ASN A 3 -10.17 16.49 2.08
C ASN A 3 -9.36 15.98 3.29
N ILE A 4 -8.03 15.92 3.18
CA ILE A 4 -7.13 15.56 4.30
C ILE A 4 -6.88 16.75 5.24
N LYS A 5 -7.07 17.99 4.76
CA LYS A 5 -6.90 19.20 5.60
C LYS A 5 -7.93 19.31 6.72
N LEU A 6 -9.07 18.62 6.65
CA LEU A 6 -10.10 18.69 7.71
C LEU A 6 -9.62 18.14 9.05
N PHE A 7 -8.58 17.30 9.05
CA PHE A 7 -8.00 16.72 10.27
C PHE A 7 -6.78 17.48 10.81
N GLN A 8 -6.37 18.58 10.17
CA GLN A 8 -5.16 19.31 10.58
C GLN A 8 -5.41 20.35 11.68
N SER A 9 -6.66 20.75 11.94
CA SER A 9 -6.97 21.80 12.92
C SER A 9 -7.25 21.29 14.34
N LYS A 10 -7.45 19.98 14.54
CA LYS A 10 -7.60 19.34 15.85
C LYS A 10 -6.92 17.97 15.81
N GLU A 11 -6.05 17.68 16.77
CA GLU A 11 -5.38 16.38 16.87
C GLU A 11 -6.41 15.28 17.10
N ILE A 12 -6.59 14.41 16.11
CA ILE A 12 -7.28 13.14 16.31
C ILE A 12 -6.27 12.18 16.91
N ARG A 13 -6.55 11.72 18.12
CA ARG A 13 -5.70 10.71 18.75
C ARG A 13 -5.79 9.40 17.99
N SER A 14 -4.65 8.79 17.76
CA SER A 14 -4.51 7.54 17.03
C SER A 14 -3.52 6.61 17.72
N VAL A 15 -3.75 5.30 17.58
CA VAL A 15 -2.85 4.25 18.04
C VAL A 15 -2.57 3.28 16.91
N TRP A 16 -1.32 2.84 16.83
CA TRP A 16 -0.94 1.76 15.93
C TRP A 16 -1.20 0.43 16.62
N ASP A 17 -1.97 -0.44 15.97
CA ASP A 17 -2.20 -1.80 16.44
C ASP A 17 -1.30 -2.77 15.68
N GLU A 18 -0.41 -3.45 16.41
CA GLU A 18 0.55 -4.39 15.82
C GLU A 18 -0.12 -5.70 15.39
N GLU A 19 -1.21 -6.12 16.01
CA GLU A 19 -1.89 -7.37 15.67
C GLU A 19 -2.57 -7.27 14.30
N SER A 20 -3.36 -6.21 14.10
CA SER A 20 -4.07 -5.98 12.83
C SER A 20 -3.29 -5.11 11.83
N GLN A 21 -2.06 -4.69 12.16
CA GLN A 21 -1.18 -3.89 11.30
C GLN A 21 -1.89 -2.68 10.67
N GLN A 22 -2.68 -1.96 11.47
CA GLN A 22 -3.44 -0.79 11.01
C GLN A 22 -3.55 0.29 12.10
N TRP A 23 -3.79 1.53 11.67
CA TRP A 23 -4.06 2.65 12.56
C TRP A 23 -5.52 2.65 13.01
N TYR A 24 -5.73 2.86 14.30
CA TYR A 24 -7.02 3.12 14.90
C TYR A 24 -7.09 4.57 15.38
N PHE A 25 -8.25 5.18 15.24
CA PHE A 25 -8.49 6.57 15.58
C PHE A 25 -9.64 6.69 16.58
N VAL A 26 -9.50 7.60 17.53
CA VAL A 26 -10.52 7.85 18.56
C VAL A 26 -11.78 8.42 17.90
N VAL A 27 -12.90 7.71 18.05
CA VAL A 27 -14.17 8.04 17.38
C VAL A 27 -14.73 9.37 17.85
N THR A 28 -14.61 9.68 19.15
CA THR A 28 -15.12 10.95 19.70
C THR A 28 -14.38 12.16 19.14
N ASP A 29 -13.09 12.04 18.84
CA ASP A 29 -12.29 13.13 18.29
C ASP A 29 -12.72 13.41 16.83
N VAL A 30 -12.95 12.35 16.06
CA VAL A 30 -13.51 12.43 14.69
C VAL A 30 -14.89 13.09 14.71
N ILE A 31 -15.77 12.68 15.62
CA ILE A 31 -17.09 13.31 15.78
C ILE A 31 -16.94 14.78 16.12
N GLN A 32 -16.03 15.14 17.03
CA GLN A 32 -15.80 16.54 17.40
C GLN A 32 -15.36 17.39 16.21
N VAL A 33 -14.45 16.88 15.37
CA VAL A 33 -13.99 17.56 14.16
C VAL A 33 -15.13 17.76 13.16
N LEU A 34 -15.95 16.71 12.96
CA LEU A 34 -17.00 16.71 11.96
C LEU A 34 -18.31 17.37 12.41
N THR A 35 -18.48 17.69 13.68
CA THR A 35 -19.74 18.26 14.20
C THR A 35 -19.56 19.53 15.01
N ASP A 36 -18.33 19.88 15.41
CA ASP A 36 -18.04 20.88 16.44
C ASP A 36 -18.83 20.70 17.75
N SER A 37 -19.36 19.49 18.00
CA SER A 37 -20.13 19.22 19.22
C SER A 37 -19.29 19.50 20.46
N LEU A 38 -19.86 20.29 21.38
CA LEU A 38 -19.28 20.53 22.71
C LEU A 38 -19.24 19.24 23.55
N ASN A 39 -20.11 18.27 23.26
CA ASN A 39 -20.12 16.96 23.91
C ASN A 39 -20.17 15.82 22.88
N PRO A 40 -19.02 15.42 22.30
CA PRO A 40 -18.94 14.38 21.29
C PRO A 40 -19.41 13.00 21.77
N SER A 41 -19.25 12.71 23.06
CA SER A 41 -19.67 11.44 23.67
C SER A 41 -21.20 11.32 23.73
N ASP A 42 -21.90 12.39 24.10
CA ASP A 42 -23.37 12.43 24.05
C ASP A 42 -23.87 12.40 22.60
N TYR A 43 -23.23 13.15 21.70
CA TYR A 43 -23.53 13.08 20.27
C TYR A 43 -23.42 11.65 19.74
N LEU A 44 -22.36 10.92 20.10
CA LEU A 44 -22.17 9.54 19.70
C LEU A 44 -23.31 8.62 20.18
N LYS A 45 -23.74 8.77 21.44
CA LYS A 45 -24.87 8.00 22.00
C LYS A 45 -26.16 8.30 21.23
N LYS A 46 -26.44 9.58 20.96
CA LYS A 46 -27.62 10.00 20.19
C LYS A 46 -27.56 9.51 18.74
N MET A 47 -26.39 9.57 18.11
CA MET A 47 -26.17 9.07 16.75
C MET A 47 -26.46 7.57 16.65
N ARG A 48 -25.97 6.77 17.61
CA ARG A 48 -26.28 5.34 17.67
C ARG A 48 -27.76 5.02 17.93
N LYS A 49 -28.49 5.91 18.59
CA LYS A 49 -29.95 5.76 18.74
C LYS A 49 -30.71 6.09 17.45
N ARG A 50 -30.18 6.97 16.59
CA ARG A 50 -30.79 7.34 15.31
C ARG A 50 -30.52 6.34 14.20
N ASP A 51 -29.35 5.69 14.22
CA ASP A 51 -28.95 4.68 13.23
C ASP A 51 -28.85 3.31 13.90
N GLU A 52 -29.96 2.57 13.84
CA GLU A 52 -30.07 1.23 14.45
C GLU A 52 -29.08 0.23 13.83
N GLN A 53 -28.83 0.31 12.53
CA GLN A 53 -27.89 -0.58 11.83
C GLN A 53 -26.45 -0.34 12.29
N LEU A 54 -26.06 0.93 12.48
CA LEU A 54 -24.77 1.28 13.06
C LEU A 54 -24.66 0.74 14.50
N SER A 55 -25.75 0.82 15.27
CA SER A 55 -25.76 0.33 16.66
C SER A 55 -25.62 -1.19 16.75
N GLN A 56 -26.32 -1.93 15.88
CA GLN A 56 -26.21 -3.39 15.78
C GLN A 56 -24.79 -3.82 15.39
N GLY A 57 -24.18 -3.15 14.40
CA GLY A 57 -22.81 -3.42 13.96
C GLY A 57 -21.70 -2.83 14.84
N TRP A 58 -22.03 -2.14 15.95
CA TRP A 58 -21.08 -1.31 16.69
C TRP A 58 -19.84 -2.07 17.16
N GLY A 59 -20.02 -3.30 17.67
CA GLY A 59 -18.90 -4.12 18.16
C GLY A 59 -17.91 -4.56 17.08
N GLN A 60 -18.32 -4.57 15.81
CA GLN A 60 -17.43 -4.88 14.68
C GLN A 60 -16.76 -3.63 14.11
N ILE A 61 -17.40 -2.47 14.29
CA ILE A 61 -16.94 -1.18 13.75
C ILE A 61 -15.97 -0.49 14.71
N VAL A 62 -16.17 -0.68 16.02
CA VAL A 62 -15.46 0.04 17.07
C VAL A 62 -14.85 -0.91 18.08
N THR A 63 -13.56 -0.72 18.33
CA THR A 63 -12.76 -1.46 19.29
C THR A 63 -12.25 -0.50 20.38
N PRO A 64 -12.54 -0.75 21.67
CA PRO A 64 -11.97 0.03 22.76
C PRO A 64 -10.47 -0.25 22.91
N LEU A 65 -9.62 0.76 22.74
CA LEU A 65 -8.16 0.66 22.86
C LEU A 65 -7.63 1.62 23.93
N LEU A 66 -6.49 1.26 24.52
CA LEU A 66 -5.78 2.13 25.47
C LEU A 66 -5.06 3.24 24.70
N ILE A 67 -5.41 4.49 24.99
CA ILE A 67 -4.84 5.70 24.39
C ILE A 67 -4.21 6.55 25.49
N ASP A 68 -3.03 7.10 25.23
CA ASP A 68 -2.41 8.08 26.11
C ASP A 68 -3.20 9.38 26.09
N THR A 69 -3.62 9.84 27.27
CA THR A 69 -4.33 11.11 27.46
C THR A 69 -3.61 11.96 28.51
N LYS A 70 -3.98 13.24 28.63
CA LYS A 70 -3.42 14.13 29.66
C LYS A 70 -3.59 13.59 31.09
N GLY A 71 -4.63 12.79 31.34
CA GLY A 71 -4.91 12.14 32.63
C GLY A 71 -4.37 10.71 32.75
N GLY A 72 -3.48 10.27 31.86
CA GLY A 72 -2.96 8.90 31.81
C GLY A 72 -3.63 8.03 30.73
N LYS A 73 -3.30 6.74 30.72
CA LYS A 73 -3.84 5.79 29.75
C LYS A 73 -5.31 5.48 30.02
N GLN A 74 -6.16 5.72 29.04
CA GLN A 74 -7.60 5.48 29.14
C GLN A 74 -8.09 4.59 28.00
N LYS A 75 -9.07 3.72 28.28
CA LYS A 75 -9.75 2.95 27.23
C LYS A 75 -10.74 3.87 26.51
N LEU A 76 -10.51 4.10 25.22
CA LEU A 76 -11.36 4.91 24.36
C LEU A 76 -11.86 4.11 23.16
N ASN A 77 -13.08 4.42 22.73
CA ASN A 77 -13.67 3.85 21.52
C ASN A 77 -12.89 4.30 20.29
N CYS A 78 -12.22 3.36 19.64
CA CYS A 78 -11.42 3.60 18.45
C CYS A 78 -11.96 2.81 17.25
N SER A 79 -11.69 3.29 16.04
CA SER A 79 -12.08 2.61 14.81
C SER A 79 -10.99 2.73 13.76
N ASN A 80 -10.85 1.72 12.90
CA ASN A 80 -9.96 1.77 11.76
C ASN A 80 -10.58 2.60 10.62
N ALA A 81 -9.83 2.80 9.54
CA ALA A 81 -10.29 3.62 8.41
C ALA A 81 -11.67 3.18 7.86
N LYS A 82 -11.89 1.86 7.69
CA LYS A 82 -13.17 1.33 7.18
C LYS A 82 -14.33 1.65 8.13
N GLY A 83 -14.16 1.42 9.42
CA GLY A 83 -15.19 1.69 10.42
C GLY A 83 -15.49 3.19 10.55
N LEU A 84 -14.48 4.06 10.45
CA LEU A 84 -14.68 5.50 10.40
C LEU A 84 -15.50 5.94 9.19
N LEU A 85 -15.22 5.42 8.00
CA LEU A 85 -16.00 5.74 6.79
C LEU A 85 -17.48 5.34 6.97
N ARG A 86 -17.78 4.25 7.68
CA ARG A 86 -19.15 3.87 8.02
C ARG A 86 -19.78 4.81 9.06
N ILE A 87 -19.03 5.22 10.09
CA ILE A 87 -19.50 6.16 11.11
C ILE A 87 -19.84 7.53 10.49
N ILE A 88 -18.98 8.04 9.60
CA ILE A 88 -19.15 9.34 8.93
C ILE A 88 -20.49 9.42 8.17
N GLN A 89 -20.95 8.33 7.58
CA GLN A 89 -22.24 8.27 6.88
C GLN A 89 -23.42 8.64 7.79
N SER A 90 -23.35 8.28 9.08
CA SER A 90 -24.39 8.55 10.09
C SER A 90 -24.30 9.94 10.74
N ILE A 91 -23.36 10.80 10.31
CA ILE A 91 -23.19 12.15 10.83
C ILE A 91 -23.95 13.15 9.94
N PRO A 92 -25.11 13.70 10.37
CA PRO A 92 -25.82 14.76 9.65
C PRO A 92 -25.16 16.13 9.92
N SER A 93 -23.97 16.36 9.37
CA SER A 93 -23.24 17.63 9.49
C SER A 93 -22.76 18.11 8.13
N PRO A 94 -22.82 19.43 7.84
CA PRO A 94 -22.22 20.02 6.64
C PRO A 94 -20.72 19.70 6.50
N LYS A 95 -19.99 19.50 7.60
CA LYS A 95 -18.56 19.13 7.55
C LYS A 95 -18.32 17.68 7.15
N ALA A 96 -19.30 16.80 7.35
CA ALA A 96 -19.22 15.41 6.92
C ALA A 96 -19.59 15.26 5.43
N GLU A 97 -20.33 16.22 4.86
CA GLU A 97 -20.84 16.14 3.48
C GLU A 97 -19.74 15.98 2.41
N PRO A 98 -18.61 16.71 2.46
CA PRO A 98 -17.51 16.49 1.50
C PRO A 98 -16.96 15.06 1.51
N PHE A 99 -16.99 14.37 2.66
CA PHE A 99 -16.56 12.98 2.75
C PHE A 99 -17.59 12.03 2.15
N LYS A 100 -18.89 12.32 2.33
CA LYS A 100 -19.97 11.51 1.75
C LYS A 100 -20.01 11.63 0.24
N LEU A 101 -19.89 12.85 -0.28
CA LEU A 101 -19.76 13.09 -1.72
C LEU A 101 -18.51 12.42 -2.29
N TRP A 102 -17.39 12.49 -1.57
CA TRP A 102 -16.18 11.77 -1.97
C TRP A 102 -16.38 10.25 -1.99
N LEU A 103 -17.06 9.67 -1.00
CA LEU A 103 -17.41 8.24 -1.00
C LEU A 103 -18.34 7.87 -2.16
N ALA A 104 -19.32 8.71 -2.46
CA ALA A 104 -20.22 8.52 -3.59
C ALA A 104 -19.45 8.58 -4.93
N GLN A 105 -18.55 9.55 -5.08
CA GLN A 105 -17.68 9.64 -6.26
C GLN A 105 -16.78 8.41 -6.39
N VAL A 106 -16.14 7.96 -5.32
CA VAL A 106 -15.34 6.73 -5.35
C VAL A 106 -16.20 5.53 -5.73
N GLY A 107 -17.44 5.44 -5.22
CA GLY A 107 -18.39 4.40 -5.61
C GLY A 107 -18.73 4.44 -7.10
N ALA A 108 -19.01 5.62 -7.64
CA ALA A 108 -19.26 5.82 -9.07
C ALA A 108 -18.03 5.45 -9.92
N ASP A 109 -16.84 5.96 -9.57
CA ASP A 109 -15.59 5.62 -10.25
C ASP A 109 -15.38 4.10 -10.29
N ARG A 110 -15.73 3.38 -9.21
CA ARG A 110 -15.57 1.92 -9.17
C ARG A 110 -16.53 1.21 -10.13
N LEU A 111 -17.74 1.72 -10.32
CA LEU A 111 -18.68 1.18 -11.31
C LEU A 111 -18.16 1.43 -12.72
N ASP A 112 -17.69 2.65 -13.01
CA ASP A 112 -17.10 3.00 -14.30
C ASP A 112 -15.85 2.14 -14.60
N GLU A 113 -15.01 1.89 -13.59
CA GLU A 113 -13.83 1.01 -13.71
C GLU A 113 -14.19 -0.47 -13.94
N ILE A 114 -15.37 -0.93 -13.49
CA ILE A 114 -15.86 -2.29 -13.78
C ILE A 114 -16.31 -2.39 -15.23
N GLU A 115 -17.01 -1.38 -15.73
CA GLU A 115 -17.46 -1.32 -17.13
C GLU A 115 -16.29 -1.09 -18.10
N ASN A 116 -15.32 -0.26 -17.71
CA ASN A 116 -14.11 0.02 -18.46
C ASN A 116 -12.84 -0.12 -17.59
N PRO A 117 -12.25 -1.33 -17.55
CA PRO A 117 -11.03 -1.61 -16.77
C PRO A 117 -9.82 -0.73 -17.12
N GLU A 118 -9.76 -0.12 -18.31
CA GLU A 118 -8.67 0.80 -18.66
C GLU A 118 -8.62 2.04 -17.76
N LEU A 119 -9.78 2.47 -17.24
CA LEU A 119 -9.87 3.57 -16.28
C LEU A 119 -9.10 3.26 -14.99
N ALA A 120 -9.10 2.00 -14.53
CA ALA A 120 -8.33 1.59 -13.36
C ALA A 120 -6.81 1.68 -13.62
N ALA A 121 -6.38 1.32 -14.83
CA ALA A 121 -4.98 1.47 -15.24
C ALA A 121 -4.58 2.95 -15.36
N GLN A 122 -5.43 3.81 -15.92
CA GLN A 122 -5.21 5.25 -15.99
C GLN A 122 -5.13 5.89 -14.60
N ARG A 123 -6.09 5.56 -13.72
CA ARG A 123 -6.08 5.98 -12.31
C ARG A 123 -4.79 5.57 -11.60
N THR A 124 -4.29 4.36 -11.86
CA THR A 124 -3.02 3.89 -11.28
C THR A 124 -1.85 4.78 -11.71
N ARG A 125 -1.77 5.15 -13.00
CA ARG A 125 -0.76 6.11 -13.50
C ARG A 125 -0.89 7.47 -12.82
N GLU A 126 -2.11 8.01 -12.75
CA GLU A 126 -2.38 9.29 -12.10
C GLU A 126 -1.97 9.28 -10.62
N LEU A 127 -2.27 8.20 -9.89
CA LEU A 127 -1.86 8.06 -8.49
C LEU A 127 -0.34 8.13 -8.33
N TYR A 128 0.43 7.51 -9.23
CA TYR A 128 1.89 7.66 -9.24
C TYR A 128 2.32 9.08 -9.63
N LYS A 129 1.71 9.71 -10.63
CA LYS A 129 2.00 11.13 -10.97
C LYS A 129 1.79 12.05 -9.77
N LEU A 130 0.69 11.85 -9.03
CA LEU A 130 0.37 12.61 -7.82
C LEU A 130 1.38 12.41 -6.69
N LYS A 131 1.95 11.20 -6.57
CA LYS A 131 3.07 10.91 -5.65
C LYS A 131 4.40 11.51 -6.10
N GLY A 132 4.49 12.05 -7.32
CA GLY A 132 5.64 12.77 -7.85
C GLY A 132 6.60 11.92 -8.69
N TYR A 133 6.18 10.74 -9.15
CA TYR A 133 6.93 9.90 -10.08
C TYR A 133 6.91 10.51 -11.50
N SER A 134 7.97 10.28 -12.28
CA SER A 134 8.02 10.70 -13.70
C SER A 134 7.23 9.73 -14.59
N ASP A 135 6.76 10.20 -15.74
CA ASP A 135 6.01 9.37 -16.68
C ASP A 135 6.83 8.17 -17.18
N ASP A 136 8.12 8.37 -17.46
CA ASP A 136 9.03 7.30 -17.86
C ASP A 136 9.18 6.21 -16.78
N TRP A 137 9.32 6.60 -15.52
CA TRP A 137 9.36 5.62 -14.42
C TRP A 137 8.02 4.91 -14.23
N ILE A 138 6.90 5.63 -14.39
CA ILE A 138 5.56 5.05 -14.28
C ILE A 138 5.37 3.96 -15.33
N GLU A 139 5.74 4.20 -16.58
CA GLU A 139 5.62 3.18 -17.62
C GLU A 139 6.52 1.96 -17.36
N LYS A 140 7.75 2.16 -16.88
CA LYS A 140 8.62 1.07 -16.43
C LYS A 140 7.97 0.28 -15.28
N ARG A 141 7.37 0.97 -14.31
CA ARG A 141 6.70 0.33 -13.17
C ARG A 141 5.48 -0.46 -13.61
N MET A 142 4.65 0.08 -14.51
CA MET A 142 3.48 -0.61 -15.07
C MET A 142 3.89 -1.90 -15.80
N ARG A 143 4.97 -1.86 -16.60
CA ARG A 143 5.54 -3.07 -17.22
C ARG A 143 6.03 -4.08 -16.18
N SER A 144 6.68 -3.61 -15.11
CA SER A 144 7.11 -4.49 -14.02
C SER A 144 5.94 -5.16 -13.29
N ILE A 145 4.78 -4.50 -13.19
CA ILE A 145 3.56 -5.14 -12.64
C ILE A 145 3.11 -6.28 -13.55
N ALA A 146 2.99 -6.02 -14.86
CA ALA A 146 2.55 -7.02 -15.83
C ALA A 146 3.46 -8.26 -15.87
N ILE A 147 4.79 -8.08 -15.90
CA ILE A 147 5.76 -9.20 -15.88
C ILE A 147 5.60 -10.07 -14.62
N ARG A 148 5.32 -9.44 -13.48
CA ARG A 148 5.13 -10.16 -12.21
C ARG A 148 3.79 -10.91 -12.17
N GLU A 149 2.74 -10.31 -12.70
CA GLU A 149 1.42 -10.93 -12.81
C GLU A 149 1.49 -12.19 -13.68
N GLU A 150 2.15 -12.10 -14.83
CA GLU A 150 2.41 -13.25 -15.71
C GLU A 150 3.16 -14.37 -14.96
N LEU A 151 4.26 -14.05 -14.27
CA LEU A 151 4.99 -15.05 -13.49
C LEU A 151 4.12 -15.71 -12.40
N THR A 152 3.29 -14.92 -11.73
CA THR A 152 2.41 -15.41 -10.67
C THR A 152 1.33 -16.33 -11.24
N GLU A 153 0.80 -16.01 -12.41
CA GLU A 153 -0.14 -16.86 -13.13
C GLU A 153 0.50 -18.19 -13.56
N GLU A 154 1.72 -18.17 -14.10
CA GLU A 154 2.44 -19.39 -14.46
C GLU A 154 2.66 -20.31 -13.25
N TRP A 155 2.99 -19.74 -12.08
CA TRP A 155 3.10 -20.47 -10.82
C TRP A 155 1.76 -21.05 -10.36
N LYS A 156 0.68 -20.25 -10.43
CA LYS A 156 -0.68 -20.70 -10.10
C LYS A 156 -1.09 -21.91 -10.94
N ASN A 157 -0.83 -21.85 -12.25
CA ASN A 157 -1.11 -22.91 -13.20
C ASN A 157 -0.27 -24.19 -12.96
N ARG A 158 0.78 -24.11 -12.14
CA ARG A 158 1.66 -25.22 -11.77
C ARG A 158 1.50 -25.70 -10.32
N GLY A 159 0.41 -25.29 -9.68
CA GLY A 159 -0.01 -25.84 -8.39
C GLY A 159 0.52 -25.08 -7.18
N ILE A 160 1.10 -23.89 -7.35
CA ILE A 160 1.45 -22.99 -6.25
C ILE A 160 0.20 -22.21 -5.88
N LYS A 161 -0.22 -22.28 -4.62
CA LYS A 161 -1.51 -21.70 -4.19
C LYS A 161 -1.38 -20.76 -3.00
N GLU A 162 -0.30 -20.86 -2.22
CA GLU A 162 -0.15 -20.08 -1.01
C GLU A 162 0.56 -18.76 -1.26
N GLN A 163 0.05 -17.68 -0.65
CA GLN A 163 0.71 -16.37 -0.69
C GLN A 163 2.13 -16.39 -0.10
N LYS A 164 2.37 -17.31 0.84
CA LYS A 164 3.68 -17.56 1.45
C LYS A 164 4.66 -18.16 0.43
N GLU A 165 4.23 -19.10 -0.40
CA GLU A 165 5.05 -19.71 -1.46
C GLU A 165 5.48 -18.66 -2.48
N TYR A 166 4.55 -17.82 -2.97
CA TYR A 166 4.89 -16.72 -3.88
C TYR A 166 5.93 -15.76 -3.30
N SER A 167 5.81 -15.46 -2.01
CA SER A 167 6.75 -14.59 -1.31
C SER A 167 8.15 -15.21 -1.22
N ILE A 168 8.24 -16.52 -1.00
CA ILE A 168 9.52 -17.24 -0.98
C ILE A 168 10.14 -17.29 -2.38
N LEU A 169 9.38 -17.64 -3.42
CA LEU A 169 9.89 -17.69 -4.80
C LEU A 169 10.38 -16.32 -5.27
N THR A 170 9.63 -15.26 -4.96
CA THR A 170 10.05 -13.87 -5.21
C THR A 170 11.33 -13.53 -4.44
N ALA A 171 11.47 -14.01 -3.20
CA ALA A 171 12.67 -13.80 -2.40
C ALA A 171 13.89 -14.53 -2.99
N GLU A 172 13.72 -15.74 -3.52
CA GLU A 172 14.78 -16.47 -4.23
C GLU A 172 15.25 -15.73 -5.48
N ILE A 173 14.33 -15.21 -6.30
CA ILE A 173 14.68 -14.39 -7.48
C ILE A 173 15.47 -13.15 -7.04
N SER A 174 14.98 -12.43 -6.01
CA SER A 174 15.66 -11.23 -5.49
C SER A 174 17.05 -11.57 -4.96
N LYS A 175 17.19 -12.66 -4.21
CA LYS A 175 18.46 -13.09 -3.63
C LYS A 175 19.45 -13.54 -4.70
N ALA A 176 19.00 -14.28 -5.71
CA ALA A 176 19.86 -14.68 -6.83
C ALA A 176 20.27 -13.47 -7.70
N THR A 177 19.38 -12.47 -7.86
CA THR A 177 19.65 -11.26 -8.66
C THR A 177 20.58 -10.28 -7.93
N PHE A 178 20.23 -9.92 -6.70
CA PHE A 178 20.85 -8.82 -5.93
C PHE A 178 21.67 -9.29 -4.72
N GLY A 179 21.66 -10.58 -4.38
CA GLY A 179 22.25 -11.06 -3.13
C GLY A 179 21.45 -10.69 -1.88
N LEU A 180 20.29 -10.06 -2.03
CA LEU A 180 19.45 -9.56 -0.94
C LEU A 180 18.03 -10.12 -1.05
N THR A 181 17.45 -10.52 0.08
CA THR A 181 16.00 -10.77 0.14
C THR A 181 15.23 -9.44 0.08
N PRO A 182 13.95 -9.42 -0.32
CA PRO A 182 13.16 -8.19 -0.33
C PRO A 182 13.12 -7.48 1.03
N SER A 183 13.13 -8.23 2.13
CA SER A 183 13.18 -7.69 3.49
C SER A 183 14.51 -7.00 3.79
N ASP A 184 15.64 -7.61 3.41
CA ASP A 184 16.97 -6.99 3.58
C ASP A 184 17.13 -5.77 2.68
N TYR A 185 16.57 -5.83 1.48
CA TYR A 185 16.60 -4.72 0.54
C TYR A 185 15.80 -3.52 1.03
N LYS A 186 14.63 -3.76 1.67
CA LYS A 186 13.87 -2.70 2.36
C LYS A 186 14.69 -2.06 3.48
N LYS A 187 15.42 -2.85 4.28
CA LYS A 187 16.31 -2.32 5.33
C LYS A 187 17.43 -1.45 4.74
N LEU A 188 18.06 -1.90 3.66
CA LEU A 188 19.10 -1.13 2.96
C LEU A 188 18.59 0.24 2.50
N LYS A 189 17.34 0.29 2.00
CA LYS A 189 16.68 1.53 1.56
C LYS A 189 15.93 2.27 2.67
N LYS A 190 16.05 1.85 3.93
CA LYS A 190 15.41 2.43 5.12
C LYS A 190 13.88 2.50 5.02
N LEU A 191 13.26 1.56 4.31
CA LEU A 191 11.81 1.47 4.14
C LEU A 191 11.18 0.70 5.30
N LYS A 192 10.01 1.14 5.76
CA LYS A 192 9.24 0.46 6.81
C LYS A 192 8.05 -0.29 6.21
N ARG A 193 7.13 0.44 5.60
CA ARG A 193 5.86 -0.11 5.05
C ARG A 193 5.76 0.02 3.55
N GLU A 194 6.61 0.85 2.98
CA GLU A 194 6.58 1.21 1.58
C GLU A 194 6.87 0.00 0.69
N ASN A 195 6.37 0.08 -0.55
CA ASN A 195 6.65 -0.93 -1.56
C ASN A 195 8.10 -0.75 -2.05
N LEU A 196 8.92 -1.80 -1.93
CA LEU A 196 10.34 -1.74 -2.32
C LEU A 196 10.55 -1.26 -3.76
N ARG A 197 9.74 -1.73 -4.72
CA ARG A 197 9.89 -1.40 -6.14
C ARG A 197 9.59 0.04 -6.44
N ASP A 198 8.70 0.65 -5.64
CA ASP A 198 8.36 2.06 -5.76
C ASP A 198 9.50 2.98 -5.27
N HIS A 199 10.58 2.40 -4.75
CA HIS A 199 11.79 3.08 -4.25
C HIS A 199 13.08 2.55 -4.88
N MET A 200 12.97 1.67 -5.88
CA MET A 200 14.09 1.16 -6.66
C MET A 200 14.49 2.16 -7.76
N THR A 201 15.79 2.24 -8.03
CA THR A 201 16.33 2.95 -9.20
C THR A 201 15.95 2.24 -10.49
N ASP A 202 16.16 2.91 -11.61
CA ASP A 202 15.86 2.36 -12.95
C ASP A 202 16.57 1.03 -13.21
N LEU A 203 17.86 0.93 -12.88
CA LEU A 203 18.61 -0.32 -13.05
C LEU A 203 18.10 -1.41 -12.10
N GLU A 204 17.81 -1.08 -10.84
CA GLU A 204 17.23 -2.04 -9.88
C GLU A 204 15.87 -2.59 -10.37
N LEU A 205 15.03 -1.75 -10.98
CA LEU A 205 13.78 -2.19 -11.61
C LEU A 205 14.03 -3.07 -12.84
N ILE A 206 14.96 -2.69 -13.71
CA ILE A 206 15.29 -3.45 -14.92
C ILE A 206 15.80 -4.85 -14.57
N PHE A 207 16.73 -4.98 -13.63
CA PHE A 207 17.22 -6.29 -13.22
C PHE A 207 16.17 -7.12 -12.48
N SER A 208 15.26 -6.47 -11.74
CA SER A 208 14.12 -7.18 -11.15
C SER A 208 13.22 -7.78 -12.24
N MET A 209 12.86 -6.98 -13.25
CA MET A 209 12.06 -7.44 -14.39
C MET A 209 12.77 -8.55 -15.17
N LEU A 210 14.08 -8.43 -15.40
CA LEU A 210 14.87 -9.45 -16.10
C LEU A 210 14.85 -10.78 -15.33
N GLY A 211 14.97 -10.75 -14.00
CA GLY A 211 14.90 -11.95 -13.16
C GLY A 211 13.54 -12.64 -13.28
N GLU A 212 12.45 -11.88 -13.18
CA GLU A 212 11.09 -12.39 -13.27
C GLU A 212 10.76 -12.93 -14.68
N ALA A 213 11.11 -12.19 -15.72
CA ALA A 213 10.90 -12.61 -17.11
C ALA A 213 11.73 -13.86 -17.44
N SER A 214 12.98 -13.94 -16.95
CA SER A 214 13.83 -15.11 -17.12
C SER A 214 13.25 -16.34 -16.39
N THR A 215 12.77 -16.17 -15.15
CA THR A 215 12.08 -17.24 -14.43
C THR A 215 10.85 -17.70 -15.23
N THR A 216 10.02 -16.77 -15.71
CA THR A 216 8.82 -17.08 -16.51
C THR A 216 9.17 -17.89 -17.76
N ALA A 217 10.18 -17.48 -18.51
CA ALA A 217 10.64 -18.20 -19.71
C ALA A 217 11.09 -19.64 -19.39
N ILE A 218 11.82 -19.83 -18.28
CA ILE A 218 12.25 -21.16 -17.83
C ILE A 218 11.04 -21.98 -17.36
N VAL A 219 10.09 -21.39 -16.63
CA VAL A 219 8.86 -22.04 -16.17
C VAL A 219 8.02 -22.54 -17.36
N LYS A 220 7.89 -21.74 -18.42
CA LYS A 220 7.20 -22.13 -19.65
C LYS A 220 7.90 -23.30 -20.36
N THR A 221 9.23 -23.28 -20.40
CA THR A 221 10.01 -24.30 -21.11
C THR A 221 10.12 -25.62 -20.34
N ARG A 222 10.41 -25.56 -19.03
CA ARG A 222 10.67 -26.75 -18.20
C ARG A 222 9.42 -27.33 -17.55
N ASN A 223 8.32 -26.56 -17.52
CA ASN A 223 7.05 -26.94 -16.92
C ASN A 223 7.16 -27.52 -15.47
N PRO A 224 7.90 -26.86 -14.56
CA PRO A 224 8.12 -27.37 -13.20
C PRO A 224 6.81 -27.52 -12.43
N LYS A 225 6.68 -28.55 -11.61
CA LYS A 225 5.47 -28.85 -10.83
C LYS A 225 5.68 -28.61 -9.33
N GLY A 226 4.70 -27.97 -8.71
CA GLY A 226 4.71 -27.69 -7.28
C GLY A 226 5.82 -26.72 -6.86
N PHE A 227 5.93 -26.52 -5.55
CA PHE A 227 6.78 -25.49 -4.97
C PHE A 227 8.29 -25.76 -5.18
N VAL A 228 8.74 -26.98 -4.92
CA VAL A 228 10.18 -27.32 -4.88
C VAL A 228 10.86 -27.10 -6.24
N GLU A 229 10.26 -27.58 -7.33
CA GLU A 229 10.82 -27.40 -8.66
C GLU A 229 10.78 -25.94 -9.11
N ASN A 230 9.71 -25.22 -8.76
CA ASN A 230 9.61 -23.80 -9.05
C ASN A 230 10.60 -22.96 -8.25
N GLN A 231 11.00 -23.40 -7.06
CA GLN A 231 12.07 -22.76 -6.28
C GLN A 231 13.40 -22.83 -7.02
N VAL A 232 13.74 -24.00 -7.58
CA VAL A 232 14.96 -24.16 -8.40
C VAL A 232 14.91 -23.24 -9.63
N VAL A 233 13.76 -23.17 -10.29
CA VAL A 233 13.58 -22.31 -11.47
C VAL A 233 13.63 -20.81 -11.13
N ALA A 234 13.09 -20.42 -9.97
CA ALA A 234 13.19 -19.06 -9.44
C ALA A 234 14.65 -18.64 -9.23
N ILE A 235 15.47 -19.52 -8.63
CA ILE A 235 16.91 -19.30 -8.45
C ILE A 235 17.61 -19.17 -9.81
N GLN A 236 17.28 -20.03 -10.78
CA GLN A 236 17.88 -19.98 -12.13
C GLN A 236 17.57 -18.68 -12.86
N GLY A 237 16.31 -18.24 -12.88
CA GLY A 237 15.93 -16.97 -13.51
C GLY A 237 16.56 -15.76 -12.83
N GLY A 238 16.59 -15.73 -11.50
CA GLY A 238 17.29 -14.70 -10.75
C GLY A 238 18.81 -14.71 -10.97
N LYS A 239 19.43 -15.89 -11.18
CA LYS A 239 20.85 -16.01 -11.50
C LYS A 239 21.18 -15.37 -12.85
N ILE A 240 20.34 -15.56 -13.88
CA ILE A 240 20.53 -14.91 -15.19
C ILE A 240 20.59 -13.39 -15.03
N ALA A 241 19.64 -12.81 -14.29
CA ALA A 241 19.63 -11.39 -14.03
C ALA A 241 20.81 -10.93 -13.14
N GLY A 242 21.19 -11.74 -12.16
CA GLY A 242 22.33 -11.47 -11.28
C GLY A 242 23.68 -11.50 -12.03
N ASP A 243 23.84 -12.42 -12.97
CA ASP A 243 25.04 -12.51 -13.81
C ASP A 243 25.11 -11.32 -14.79
N ALA A 244 23.98 -10.95 -15.42
CA ALA A 244 23.89 -9.74 -16.23
C ALA A 244 24.19 -8.47 -15.42
N ARG A 245 23.68 -8.38 -14.19
CA ARG A 245 23.96 -7.27 -13.27
C ARG A 245 25.45 -7.17 -12.97
N LYS A 246 26.08 -8.27 -12.55
CA LYS A 246 27.52 -8.30 -12.26
C LYS A 246 28.36 -7.94 -13.48
N ALA A 247 27.97 -8.39 -14.67
CA ALA A 247 28.65 -8.04 -15.91
C ALA A 247 28.58 -6.53 -16.18
N LEU A 248 27.41 -5.90 -15.96
CA LEU A 248 27.25 -4.44 -16.07
C LEU A 248 28.10 -3.70 -15.03
N GLU A 249 28.05 -4.12 -13.76
CA GLU A 249 28.83 -3.49 -12.67
C GLU A 249 30.34 -3.58 -12.95
N LEU A 250 30.81 -4.72 -13.49
CA LEU A 250 32.21 -4.90 -13.86
C LEU A 250 32.65 -3.94 -14.99
N LYS A 251 31.76 -3.67 -15.96
CA LYS A 251 32.08 -2.81 -17.11
C LYS A 251 31.94 -1.32 -16.79
N THR A 252 31.03 -0.96 -15.91
CA THR A 252 30.75 0.44 -15.53
C THR A 252 31.59 0.88 -14.33
N GLY A 253 32.02 -0.04 -13.47
CA GLY A 253 32.66 0.26 -12.19
C GLY A 253 31.68 0.72 -11.10
N GLU A 254 30.39 0.83 -11.41
CA GLU A 254 29.36 1.30 -10.48
C GLU A 254 28.48 0.14 -9.98
N LYS A 255 28.06 0.20 -8.72
CA LYS A 255 27.13 -0.79 -8.16
C LYS A 255 25.69 -0.43 -8.53
N VAL A 256 24.93 -1.41 -8.99
CA VAL A 256 23.49 -1.27 -9.26
C VAL A 256 22.70 -1.19 -7.95
N ILE A 257 23.11 -1.98 -6.95
CA ILE A 257 22.47 -2.01 -5.63
C ILE A 257 22.90 -0.78 -4.85
N THR A 258 21.94 0.09 -4.51
CA THR A 258 22.24 1.33 -3.79
C THR A 258 21.26 1.58 -2.63
N SER A 259 21.72 2.34 -1.63
CA SER A 259 20.86 2.90 -0.59
C SER A 259 20.05 4.10 -1.09
N ASN A 260 20.30 4.57 -2.32
CA ASN A 260 19.57 5.68 -2.93
C ASN A 260 18.10 5.27 -3.16
N ASN A 261 17.22 6.26 -2.96
CA ASN A 261 15.79 6.10 -3.17
C ASN A 261 15.37 6.94 -4.38
N TYR A 262 14.61 6.34 -5.30
CA TYR A 262 14.10 7.01 -6.50
C TYR A 262 13.24 8.24 -6.15
N LEU A 263 12.48 8.17 -5.06
CA LEU A 263 11.82 9.32 -4.45
C LEU A 263 12.46 9.62 -3.10
N PRO A 264 13.40 10.58 -3.04
CA PRO A 264 13.87 11.08 -1.76
C PRO A 264 12.70 11.67 -0.99
N GLU A 265 12.62 11.35 0.31
CA GLU A 265 11.58 11.79 1.27
C GLU A 265 11.34 13.32 1.27
N SER A 266 12.28 14.11 0.70
CA SER A 266 12.24 15.57 0.67
C SER A 266 11.30 16.20 -0.36
N LYS A 267 10.90 15.48 -1.44
CA LYS A 267 10.02 16.06 -2.48
C LYS A 267 8.53 16.01 -2.10
N THR A 268 8.12 15.04 -1.28
CA THR A 268 6.73 14.91 -0.79
C THR A 268 6.41 15.95 0.29
N ALA A 269 7.37 16.29 1.16
CA ALA A 269 7.16 17.30 2.21
C ALA A 269 7.09 18.75 1.67
N LYS A 270 7.80 19.06 0.58
CA LYS A 270 7.85 20.42 0.02
C LYS A 270 6.65 20.77 -0.87
N LYS A 271 6.09 19.83 -1.63
CA LYS A 271 4.91 20.13 -2.48
C LYS A 271 3.62 20.35 -1.70
N ILE A 272 3.51 19.84 -0.47
CA ILE A 272 2.35 20.06 0.40
C ILE A 272 2.45 21.41 1.15
N LYS A 273 3.65 21.95 1.35
CA LYS A 273 3.89 23.26 1.99
C LYS A 273 3.94 24.44 1.02
N GLY A 274 3.96 24.21 -0.29
CA GLY A 274 4.26 25.22 -1.32
C GLY A 274 3.06 25.89 -1.99
N LYS A 275 1.83 25.69 -1.50
CA LYS A 275 0.68 26.52 -1.87
C LYS A 275 0.01 27.01 -0.59
N SER A 276 0.72 27.95 0.04
CA SER A 276 0.22 28.87 1.05
C SER A 276 -0.99 29.63 0.51
#